data_AF-A0A2D0KUA4-F1
#
_entry.id   AF-A0A2D0KUA4-F1
#
_cell.length_a   1.000
_cell.length_b   1.000
_cell.length_c   1.000
_cell.angle_alpha   90.00
_cell.angle_beta   90.00
_cell.angle_gamma   90.00
#
_symmetry.space_group_name_H-M   'P 1'
#
loop_
_entity.id
_entity.type
_entity.pdbx_description
1 polymer ?
#
loop_
_entity_poly.entity_id
_entity_poly.type
_entity_poly.pdbx_seq_one_letter_code
_entity_poly.pdbx_strand_id
1 'polypeptide(L)'
;MSTLPTPDAYIFFTDIKGESGDEKHKDWTAVHSFKIDLMNDVTKSNQGTGLGAGIVQVSQLHLNLLFDKSSITLRKYVASGKHIKEVKLNVRRQGGTQESWYELTLTQAVVADARLVYGDGNFYCDVQLAFQKHKESYFPQDFQGKKGAEITYTWDSYTNKLE
;
A
#
# COMPACT_ATOMS: atom_id res chain seq x y z
N MET A 1 -21.50 4.91 23.82
CA MET A 1 -20.90 4.00 22.82
C MET A 1 -19.64 4.68 22.32
N SER A 2 -18.45 4.18 22.67
CA SER A 2 -17.23 4.66 22.03
C SER A 2 -17.26 4.16 20.58
N THR A 3 -17.51 5.04 19.64
CA THR A 3 -17.30 4.74 18.22
C THR A 3 -15.84 4.35 18.07
N LEU A 4 -15.57 3.11 17.64
CA LEU A 4 -14.24 2.73 17.20
C LEU A 4 -13.76 3.80 16.20
N PRO A 5 -12.50 4.26 16.28
CA PRO A 5 -11.99 5.24 15.33
C PRO A 5 -12.26 4.75 13.91
N THR A 6 -12.87 5.59 13.08
CA THR A 6 -13.05 5.27 11.65
C THR A 6 -11.66 5.02 11.05
N PRO A 7 -11.46 3.92 10.30
CA PRO A 7 -10.18 3.69 9.65
C PRO A 7 -9.84 4.87 8.72
N ASP A 8 -8.60 5.35 8.78
CA ASP A 8 -8.11 6.42 7.89
C ASP A 8 -7.37 5.86 6.67
N ALA A 9 -7.17 4.54 6.60
CA ALA A 9 -6.50 3.87 5.49
C ALA A 9 -7.33 2.69 4.96
N TYR A 10 -7.41 2.60 3.63
CA TYR A 10 -8.18 1.58 2.92
C TYR A 10 -7.38 1.04 1.75
N ILE A 11 -7.58 -0.24 1.45
CA ILE A 11 -6.95 -0.90 0.31
C ILE A 11 -7.98 -1.60 -0.58
N PHE A 12 -7.81 -1.42 -1.87
CA PHE A 12 -8.54 -2.08 -2.94
C PHE A 12 -7.65 -3.08 -3.66
N PHE A 13 -8.27 -4.17 -4.08
CA PHE A 13 -7.66 -5.23 -4.87
C PHE A 13 -8.60 -5.56 -6.02
N THR A 14 -8.08 -5.65 -7.24
CA THR A 14 -8.89 -6.07 -8.40
C THR A 14 -9.52 -7.44 -8.16
N ASP A 15 -10.83 -7.55 -8.40
CA ASP A 15 -11.65 -8.76 -8.23
C ASP A 15 -11.74 -9.32 -6.79
N ILE A 16 -11.30 -8.59 -5.78
CA ILE A 16 -11.42 -8.98 -4.37
C ILE A 16 -12.18 -7.89 -3.62
N LYS A 17 -13.25 -8.29 -2.93
CA LYS A 17 -14.15 -7.38 -2.21
C LYS A 17 -13.87 -7.47 -0.71
N GLY A 18 -13.68 -6.33 -0.07
CA GLY A 18 -13.68 -6.15 1.38
C GLY A 18 -15.05 -5.74 1.92
N GLU A 19 -15.10 -5.30 3.17
CA GLU A 19 -16.35 -4.98 3.89
C GLU A 19 -16.51 -3.51 4.29
N SER A 20 -15.62 -2.63 3.84
CA SER A 20 -15.75 -1.20 4.10
C SER A 20 -17.10 -0.66 3.60
N GLY A 21 -17.85 -0.03 4.52
CA GLY A 21 -19.06 0.73 4.24
C GLY A 21 -18.81 2.21 3.97
N ASP A 22 -17.54 2.63 3.90
CA ASP A 22 -17.18 4.02 3.63
C ASP A 22 -17.63 4.47 2.24
N GLU A 23 -18.14 5.71 2.13
CA GLU A 23 -18.72 6.23 0.90
C GLU A 23 -17.73 6.29 -0.28
N LYS A 24 -16.47 6.64 -0.05
CA LYS A 24 -15.44 6.71 -1.10
C LYS A 24 -14.63 5.41 -1.24
N HIS A 25 -14.70 4.51 -0.26
CA HIS A 25 -13.99 3.23 -0.25
C HIS A 25 -14.93 2.04 -0.02
N LYS A 26 -16.08 2.04 -0.68
CA LYS A 26 -17.07 0.96 -0.56
C LYS A 26 -16.52 -0.36 -1.07
N ASP A 27 -16.69 -1.42 -0.30
CA ASP A 27 -16.13 -2.76 -0.53
C ASP A 27 -14.59 -2.83 -0.56
N TRP A 28 -13.90 -1.82 -0.04
CA TRP A 28 -12.45 -1.91 0.21
C TRP A 28 -12.21 -2.58 1.57
N THR A 29 -10.96 -2.85 1.90
CA THR A 29 -10.56 -3.39 3.21
C THR A 29 -9.85 -2.32 4.01
N ALA A 30 -10.20 -2.19 5.29
CA ALA A 30 -9.53 -1.26 6.20
C ALA A 30 -8.10 -1.75 6.51
N VAL A 31 -7.17 -0.80 6.60
CA VAL A 31 -5.74 -1.04 6.85
C VAL A 31 -5.38 -0.46 8.21
N HIS A 32 -4.79 -1.27 9.08
CA HIS A 32 -4.23 -0.80 10.36
C HIS A 32 -2.86 -0.18 10.17
N SER A 33 -2.00 -0.83 9.38
CA SER A 33 -0.66 -0.35 9.10
C SER A 33 -0.14 -0.91 7.78
N PHE A 34 0.83 -0.21 7.20
CA PHE A 34 1.57 -0.71 6.06
C PHE A 34 3.02 -0.24 6.12
N LYS A 35 3.91 -0.92 5.41
CA LYS A 35 5.27 -0.46 5.13
C LYS A 35 5.73 -0.90 3.75
N ILE A 36 6.50 -0.04 3.11
CA ILE A 36 7.20 -0.27 1.86
C ILE A 36 8.52 0.49 1.94
N ASP A 37 9.61 -0.15 1.54
CA ASP A 37 10.94 0.40 1.59
C ASP A 37 11.46 0.57 0.16
N LEU A 38 12.09 1.73 -0.10
CA LEU A 38 12.81 2.01 -1.33
C LEU A 38 14.25 2.35 -0.97
N MET A 39 15.20 1.58 -1.49
CA MET A 39 16.63 1.82 -1.27
C MET A 39 17.38 1.86 -2.59
N ASN A 40 18.42 2.68 -2.66
CA ASN A 40 19.37 2.64 -3.76
C ASN A 40 20.69 2.05 -3.26
N ASP A 41 21.11 0.93 -3.83
CA ASP A 41 22.31 0.21 -3.42
C ASP A 41 23.58 0.93 -3.90
N VAL A 42 23.99 1.96 -3.15
CA VAL A 42 25.15 2.81 -3.45
C VAL A 42 26.32 2.47 -2.53
N THR A 43 27.39 1.90 -3.09
CA THR A 43 28.64 1.63 -2.37
C THR A 43 29.55 2.86 -2.34
N LYS A 44 29.85 3.36 -1.14
CA LYS A 44 30.67 4.57 -0.91
C LYS A 44 32.17 4.30 -0.72
N SER A 45 32.59 3.07 -0.42
CA SER A 45 33.93 2.76 0.11
C SER A 45 35.08 2.80 -0.90
N ASN A 46 34.82 2.76 -2.21
CA ASN A 46 35.87 2.63 -3.25
C ASN A 46 35.81 3.70 -4.37
N GLN A 47 35.26 4.88 -4.11
CA GLN A 47 34.98 5.87 -5.17
C GLN A 47 35.98 7.05 -5.13
N GLY A 48 36.84 7.17 -6.15
CA GLY A 48 37.83 8.26 -6.28
C GLY A 48 37.29 9.54 -6.94
N THR A 49 36.38 9.43 -7.92
CA THR A 49 35.76 10.57 -8.63
C THR A 49 34.29 10.28 -8.95
N GLY A 50 33.36 10.74 -8.12
CA GLY A 50 31.91 10.57 -8.28
C GLY A 50 31.34 9.31 -7.61
N LEU A 51 30.05 9.33 -7.23
CA LEU A 51 29.35 8.15 -6.70
C LEU A 51 28.63 7.44 -7.85
N GLY A 52 28.83 6.12 -7.99
CA GLY A 52 28.05 5.30 -8.91
C GLY A 52 26.57 5.29 -8.51
N ALA A 53 25.67 5.34 -9.50
CA ALA A 53 24.24 5.56 -9.30
C ALA A 53 23.47 4.42 -8.58
N GLY A 54 24.13 3.31 -8.25
CA GLY A 54 23.52 2.15 -7.57
C GLY A 54 22.44 1.44 -8.39
N ILE A 55 21.81 0.43 -7.79
CA ILE A 55 20.60 -0.22 -8.31
C ILE A 55 19.49 -0.02 -7.29
N VAL A 56 18.34 0.47 -7.74
CA VAL A 56 17.17 0.66 -6.89
C VAL A 56 16.57 -0.71 -6.54
N GLN A 57 16.29 -0.91 -5.26
CA GLN A 57 15.61 -2.06 -4.70
C GLN A 57 14.34 -1.57 -4.00
N VAL A 58 13.21 -2.18 -4.36
CA VAL A 58 11.91 -1.93 -3.73
C VAL A 58 11.52 -3.16 -2.93
N SER A 59 11.09 -2.99 -1.69
CA SER A 59 10.57 -4.10 -0.89
C SER A 59 9.19 -4.54 -1.39
N GLN A 60 8.71 -5.68 -0.86
CA GLN A 60 7.29 -5.99 -0.88
C GLN A 60 6.50 -4.95 -0.07
N LEU A 61 5.21 -4.77 -0.39
CA LEU A 61 4.30 -4.02 0.46
C LEU A 61 3.83 -4.96 1.58
N HIS A 62 4.17 -4.63 2.83
CA HIS A 62 3.65 -5.33 4.00
C HIS A 62 2.44 -4.58 4.54
N LEU A 63 1.38 -5.30 4.86
CA LEU A 63 0.09 -4.76 5.30
C LEU A 63 -0.40 -5.51 6.53
N ASN A 64 -0.97 -4.77 7.47
CA ASN A 64 -1.82 -5.29 8.52
C ASN A 64 -3.26 -4.88 8.19
N LEU A 65 -4.09 -5.84 7.78
CA LEU A 65 -5.47 -5.60 7.37
C LEU A 65 -6.44 -5.97 8.48
N LEU A 66 -7.49 -5.17 8.64
CA LEU A 66 -8.64 -5.59 9.43
C LEU A 66 -9.20 -6.89 8.83
N PHE A 67 -9.52 -7.86 9.69
CA PHE A 67 -10.10 -9.11 9.20
C PHE A 67 -11.49 -8.88 8.60
N ASP A 68 -11.65 -9.21 7.32
CA ASP A 68 -12.91 -9.19 6.57
C ASP A 68 -12.90 -10.30 5.49
N LYS A 69 -13.96 -10.42 4.68
CA LYS A 69 -14.02 -11.42 3.60
C LYS A 69 -12.87 -11.34 2.57
N SER A 70 -12.19 -10.20 2.42
CA SER A 70 -11.00 -10.12 1.55
C SER A 70 -9.86 -10.98 2.09
N SER A 71 -9.74 -11.13 3.41
CA SER A 71 -8.65 -11.87 4.07
C SER A 71 -8.62 -13.34 3.63
N ILE A 72 -9.81 -13.97 3.52
CA ILE A 72 -9.93 -15.35 3.02
C ILE A 72 -9.63 -15.43 1.52
N THR A 73 -10.06 -14.43 0.75
CA THR A 73 -9.81 -14.38 -0.69
C THR A 73 -8.32 -14.19 -0.99
N LEU A 74 -7.63 -13.32 -0.25
CA LEU A 74 -6.17 -13.12 -0.37
C LEU A 74 -5.39 -14.40 -0.08
N ARG A 75 -5.81 -15.18 0.93
CA ARG A 75 -5.22 -16.51 1.21
C ARG A 75 -5.45 -17.50 0.07
N LYS A 76 -6.61 -17.45 -0.61
CA LYS A 76 -6.85 -18.22 -1.84
C LYS A 76 -5.92 -17.78 -2.98
N TYR A 77 -5.60 -16.49 -3.07
CA TYR A 77 -4.64 -15.96 -4.06
C TYR A 77 -3.23 -16.47 -3.77
N VAL A 78 -2.81 -16.58 -2.51
CA VAL A 78 -1.55 -17.26 -2.12
C VAL A 78 -1.55 -18.70 -2.63
N ALA A 79 -2.59 -19.47 -2.32
CA ALA A 79 -2.66 -20.89 -2.70
C ALA A 79 -2.69 -21.13 -4.22
N SER A 80 -3.14 -20.16 -5.00
CA SER A 80 -3.25 -20.26 -6.47
C SER A 80 -2.12 -19.57 -7.24
N GLY A 81 -1.31 -18.72 -6.58
CA GLY A 81 -0.32 -17.87 -7.25
C GLY A 81 -0.94 -16.88 -8.24
N LYS A 82 -2.25 -16.60 -8.16
CA LYS A 82 -2.94 -15.72 -9.11
C LYS A 82 -2.47 -14.27 -8.92
N HIS A 83 -2.17 -13.61 -10.03
CA HIS A 83 -1.87 -12.17 -10.02
C HIS A 83 -3.13 -11.32 -9.79
N ILE A 84 -2.94 -10.23 -9.05
CA ILE A 84 -3.89 -9.13 -8.89
C ILE A 84 -3.44 -8.01 -9.84
N LYS A 85 -4.27 -7.66 -10.81
CA LYS A 85 -3.93 -6.69 -11.86
C LYS A 85 -3.54 -5.33 -11.27
N GLU A 86 -4.36 -4.83 -10.34
CA GLU A 86 -4.17 -3.53 -9.69
C GLU A 86 -4.55 -3.62 -8.21
N VAL A 87 -3.71 -3.02 -7.37
CA VAL A 87 -3.94 -2.78 -5.93
C VAL A 87 -3.82 -1.29 -5.67
N LYS A 88 -4.75 -0.71 -4.92
CA LYS A 88 -4.75 0.72 -4.56
C LYS A 88 -4.86 0.87 -3.06
N LEU A 89 -3.85 1.44 -2.43
CA LEU A 89 -3.86 1.87 -1.03
C LEU A 89 -4.14 3.37 -1.00
N ASN A 90 -5.09 3.77 -0.17
CA ASN A 90 -5.48 5.16 0.05
C ASN A 90 -5.39 5.47 1.55
N VAL A 91 -4.70 6.56 1.89
CA VAL A 91 -4.62 7.07 3.25
C VAL A 91 -5.16 8.48 3.28
N ARG A 92 -6.06 8.73 4.24
CA ARG A 92 -6.71 10.01 4.50
C ARG A 92 -6.06 10.73 5.67
N ARG A 93 -6.25 12.04 5.70
CA ARG A 93 -5.89 12.83 6.88
C ARG A 93 -6.84 12.49 8.01
N GLN A 94 -6.31 12.37 9.22
CA GLN A 94 -7.13 12.14 10.41
C GLN A 94 -7.95 13.39 10.71
N GLY A 95 -9.27 13.24 10.83
CA GLY A 95 -10.20 14.34 11.09
C GLY A 95 -10.37 15.32 9.92
N GLY A 96 -11.44 16.12 9.98
CA GLY A 96 -11.78 17.08 8.92
C GLY A 96 -12.34 16.40 7.66
N THR A 97 -12.05 16.99 6.49
CA THR A 97 -12.48 16.45 5.20
C THR A 97 -11.71 15.17 4.87
N GLN A 98 -12.45 14.09 4.60
CA GLN A 98 -11.97 12.74 4.30
C GLN A 98 -11.32 12.65 2.90
N GLU A 99 -10.32 13.48 2.65
CA GLU A 99 -9.54 13.53 1.40
C GLU A 99 -8.28 12.68 1.52
N SER A 100 -7.92 11.99 0.43
CA SER A 100 -6.64 11.28 0.35
C SER A 100 -5.48 12.28 0.43
N TRP A 101 -4.49 11.98 1.27
CA TRP A 101 -3.21 12.69 1.27
C TRP A 101 -2.06 11.83 0.77
N TYR A 102 -2.21 10.51 0.80
CA TYR A 102 -1.28 9.54 0.24
C TYR A 102 -2.02 8.45 -0.52
N GLU A 103 -1.53 8.12 -1.70
CA GLU A 103 -2.03 7.02 -2.54
C GLU A 103 -0.86 6.20 -3.09
N LEU A 104 -0.98 4.88 -3.00
CA LEU A 104 -0.03 3.91 -3.57
C LEU A 104 -0.80 2.98 -4.50
N THR A 105 -0.38 2.91 -5.77
CA THR A 105 -0.94 1.98 -6.75
C THR A 105 0.11 0.95 -7.12
N LEU A 106 -0.19 -0.33 -6.97
CA LEU A 106 0.65 -1.44 -7.42
C LEU A 106 0.03 -2.08 -8.66
N THR A 107 0.87 -2.43 -9.62
CA THR A 107 0.47 -3.09 -10.87
C THR A 107 1.11 -4.47 -10.96
N GLN A 108 0.33 -5.46 -11.40
CA GLN A 108 0.73 -6.87 -11.49
C GLN A 108 1.24 -7.42 -10.15
N ALA A 109 0.44 -7.25 -9.10
CA ALA A 109 0.76 -7.72 -7.76
C ALA A 109 0.50 -9.24 -7.59
N VAL A 110 1.19 -9.87 -6.65
CA VAL A 110 0.98 -11.25 -6.21
C VAL A 110 1.01 -11.26 -4.69
N VAL A 111 0.10 -12.01 -4.07
CA VAL A 111 0.11 -12.24 -2.63
C VAL A 111 1.22 -13.24 -2.30
N ALA A 112 2.33 -12.75 -1.76
CA ALA A 112 3.50 -13.57 -1.43
C ALA A 112 3.34 -14.30 -0.09
N ASP A 113 2.68 -13.67 0.88
CA ASP A 113 2.38 -14.23 2.19
C ASP A 113 1.05 -13.67 2.71
N ALA A 114 0.28 -14.50 3.41
CA ALA A 114 -0.96 -14.10 4.07
C ALA A 114 -1.16 -14.89 5.36
N ARG A 115 -0.99 -14.23 6.51
CA ARG A 115 -1.05 -14.82 7.85
C ARG A 115 -2.26 -14.29 8.61
N LEU A 116 -3.04 -15.20 9.20
CA LEU A 116 -4.11 -14.84 10.13
C LEU A 116 -3.52 -14.85 11.53
N VAL A 117 -3.72 -13.76 12.25
CA VAL A 117 -3.16 -13.57 13.59
C VAL A 117 -4.31 -13.31 14.55
N TYR A 118 -4.39 -14.13 15.59
CA TYR A 118 -5.29 -13.96 16.73
C TYR A 118 -4.44 -13.95 18.01
N GLY A 119 -4.57 -12.91 18.81
CA GLY A 119 -3.81 -12.74 20.05
C GLY A 119 -4.02 -11.35 20.64
N ASP A 120 -3.91 -11.23 21.97
CA ASP A 120 -4.03 -9.96 22.70
C ASP A 120 -5.30 -9.15 22.37
N GLY A 121 -6.41 -9.86 22.14
CA GLY A 121 -7.70 -9.24 21.78
C GLY A 121 -7.79 -8.74 20.34
N ASN A 122 -6.78 -8.98 19.51
CA ASN A 122 -6.75 -8.58 18.10
C ASN A 122 -6.98 -9.80 17.20
N PHE A 123 -7.72 -9.59 16.11
CA PHE A 123 -7.86 -10.55 15.01
C PHE A 123 -7.71 -9.82 13.68
N TYR A 124 -6.67 -10.13 12.93
CA TYR A 124 -6.30 -9.41 11.71
C TYR A 124 -5.58 -10.33 10.71
N CYS A 125 -5.37 -9.82 9.50
CA CYS A 125 -4.63 -10.50 8.45
C CYS A 125 -3.36 -9.71 8.09
N ASP A 126 -2.18 -10.29 8.34
CA ASP A 126 -0.92 -9.78 7.81
C ASP A 126 -0.73 -10.27 6.38
N VAL A 127 -0.41 -9.37 5.46
CA VAL A 127 -0.28 -9.66 4.02
C VAL A 127 1.02 -9.06 3.49
N GLN A 128 1.71 -9.79 2.61
CA GLN A 128 2.87 -9.28 1.86
C GLN A 128 2.56 -9.37 0.38
N LEU A 129 2.72 -8.26 -0.33
CA LEU A 129 2.48 -8.18 -1.78
C LEU A 129 3.81 -7.93 -2.50
N ALA A 130 4.16 -8.85 -3.39
CA ALA A 130 5.14 -8.59 -4.44
C ALA A 130 4.42 -7.93 -5.62
N PHE A 131 5.11 -7.09 -6.39
CA PHE A 131 4.53 -6.37 -7.52
C PHE A 131 5.60 -6.03 -8.56
N GLN A 132 5.16 -5.71 -9.77
CA GLN A 132 6.05 -5.31 -10.85
C GLN A 132 6.37 -3.81 -10.80
N LYS A 133 5.33 -3.00 -10.63
CA LYS A 133 5.39 -1.55 -10.77
C LYS A 133 4.59 -0.89 -9.65
N HIS A 134 5.07 0.25 -9.17
CA HIS A 134 4.35 1.08 -8.22
C HIS A 134 4.31 2.56 -8.64
N LYS A 135 3.24 3.23 -8.26
CA LYS A 135 3.10 4.70 -8.30
C LYS A 135 2.78 5.18 -6.90
N GLU A 136 3.57 6.12 -6.39
CA GLU A 136 3.29 6.81 -5.13
C GLU A 136 2.87 8.25 -5.41
N SER A 137 1.84 8.71 -4.70
CA SER A 137 1.26 10.05 -4.89
C SER A 137 1.00 10.68 -3.53
N TYR A 138 1.47 11.90 -3.35
CA TYR A 138 1.20 12.74 -2.19
C TYR A 138 0.42 13.98 -2.61
N PHE A 139 -0.55 14.36 -1.78
CA PHE A 139 -1.38 15.54 -2.00
C PHE A 139 -1.19 16.53 -0.84
N PRO A 140 -0.45 17.64 -1.06
CA PRO A 140 -0.31 18.68 -0.07
C PRO A 140 -1.67 19.34 0.21
N GLN A 141 -1.77 19.99 1.35
CA GLN A 141 -2.92 20.79 1.74
C GLN A 141 -2.42 22.19 2.10
N ASP A 142 -3.14 23.23 1.67
CA ASP A 142 -2.84 24.59 2.09
C ASP A 142 -3.37 24.89 3.50
N PHE A 143 -3.04 26.08 4.02
CA PHE A 143 -3.46 26.52 5.36
C PHE A 143 -4.99 26.66 5.51
N GLN A 144 -5.73 26.71 4.40
CA GLN A 144 -7.18 26.81 4.34
C GLN A 144 -7.86 25.44 4.20
N GLY A 145 -7.08 24.35 4.17
CA GLY A 145 -7.59 23.00 4.08
C GLY A 145 -7.87 22.52 2.65
N LYS A 146 -7.47 23.26 1.61
CA LYS A 146 -7.67 22.88 0.22
C LYS A 146 -6.58 21.94 -0.26
N LYS A 147 -6.98 20.89 -1.00
CA LYS A 147 -6.08 19.93 -1.66
C LYS A 147 -5.26 20.63 -2.76
N GLY A 148 -3.94 20.49 -2.69
CA GLY A 148 -2.97 21.01 -3.67
C GLY A 148 -2.71 20.04 -4.82
N ALA A 149 -1.78 20.42 -5.69
CA ALA A 149 -1.36 19.61 -6.84
C ALA A 149 -0.65 18.32 -6.41
N GLU A 150 -0.87 17.24 -7.15
CA GLU A 150 -0.24 15.94 -6.94
C GLU A 150 1.29 16.02 -7.07
N ILE A 151 2.00 15.43 -6.12
CA ILE A 151 3.43 15.13 -6.21
C ILE A 151 3.54 13.61 -6.32
N THR A 152 4.11 13.11 -7.41
CA THR A 152 4.11 11.67 -7.70
C THR A 152 5.37 11.23 -8.44
N TYR A 153 5.66 9.94 -8.34
CA TYR A 153 6.61 9.25 -9.19
C TYR A 153 6.09 7.84 -9.49
N THR A 154 6.51 7.26 -10.62
CA THR A 154 6.22 5.87 -10.98
C THR A 154 7.51 5.12 -11.22
N TRP A 155 7.60 3.90 -10.70
CA TRP A 155 8.78 3.05 -10.85
C TRP A 155 8.39 1.65 -11.30
N ASP A 156 9.05 1.16 -12.35
CA ASP A 156 8.90 -0.19 -12.86
C ASP A 156 10.12 -1.03 -12.45
N SER A 157 9.94 -1.95 -11.49
CA SER A 157 11.00 -2.84 -11.00
C SER A 157 11.40 -3.92 -12.01
N TYR A 158 10.58 -4.18 -13.02
CA TYR A 158 10.92 -5.12 -14.09
C TYR A 158 11.84 -4.49 -15.13
N THR A 159 11.63 -3.22 -15.48
CA THR A 159 12.52 -2.49 -16.40
C THR A 159 13.61 -1.70 -15.70
N ASN A 160 13.54 -1.56 -14.37
CA ASN A 160 14.46 -0.77 -13.53
C ASN A 160 14.51 0.70 -13.99
N LYS A 161 13.32 1.31 -14.17
CA LYS A 161 13.18 2.67 -14.70
C LYS A 161 12.16 3.49 -13.92
N LEU A 162 12.49 4.76 -13.77
CA LEU A 162 11.57 5.84 -13.39
C LEU A 162 10.75 6.23 -14.64
N GLU A 163 9.44 6.33 -14.48
CA GLU A 163 8.49 6.77 -15.51
C GLU A 163 7.98 8.19 -15.26
#